data_AF-A0A0C2D6L9-F1
#
_entry.id   AF-A0A0C2D6L9-F1
#
_cell.length_a   1.000
_cell.length_b   1.000
_cell.length_c   1.000
_cell.angle_alpha   90.00
_cell.angle_beta   90.00
_cell.angle_gamma   90.00
#
_symmetry.space_group_name_H-M   'P 1'
#
loop_
_entity.id
_entity.type
_entity.pdbx_description
1 polymer ?
#
loop_
_entity_poly.entity_id
_entity_poly.type
_entity_poly.pdbx_seq_one_letter_code
_entity_poly.pdbx_strand_id
1 'polypeptide(L)'
;MESPAWMFTKALSHRQKVCRLYKRALREVDNWYGGDNLEVRYQKVILRARFDANKDEKDTRKSQYLLADGCRQLWEKRHFKPFRYPLDPGGSSYDRERESPDVVSS
;
A
#
# COMPACT_ATOMS: atom_id res chain seq x y z
N MET A 1 -0.67 -0.20 -6.18
CA MET A 1 -1.93 -0.79 -6.65
C MET A 1 -2.99 0.29 -6.57
N GLU A 2 -3.25 0.96 -7.70
CA GLU A 2 -4.38 1.88 -7.85
C GLU A 2 -5.55 1.00 -8.31
N SER A 3 -6.30 0.43 -7.36
CA SER A 3 -7.54 -0.26 -7.72
C SER A 3 -8.54 0.78 -8.22
N PRO A 4 -9.12 0.64 -9.43
CA PRO A 4 -10.08 1.61 -9.95
C PRO A 4 -11.25 1.80 -9.01
N ALA A 5 -11.74 3.03 -8.88
CA ALA A 5 -12.79 3.41 -7.94
C ALA A 5 -14.09 2.59 -8.06
N TRP A 6 -14.35 1.99 -9.22
CA TRP A 6 -15.53 1.16 -9.52
C TRP A 6 -15.40 -0.31 -9.11
N MET A 7 -14.22 -0.79 -8.71
CA MET A 7 -13.99 -2.20 -8.33
C MET A 7 -14.37 -2.50 -6.87
N PHE A 8 -14.70 -1.47 -6.07
CA PHE A 8 -15.15 -1.66 -4.69
C PHE A 8 -16.68 -1.56 -4.60
N THR A 9 -17.34 -2.68 -4.33
CA THR A 9 -18.79 -2.78 -4.08
C THR A 9 -19.24 -2.07 -2.79
N LYS A 10 -18.31 -1.59 -1.95
CA LYS A 10 -18.57 -0.81 -0.73
C LYS A 10 -17.56 0.33 -0.53
N ALA A 11 -18.05 1.47 -0.06
CA ALA A 11 -17.22 2.56 0.43
C ALA A 11 -16.31 2.09 1.58
N LEU A 12 -15.02 2.41 1.50
CA LEU A 12 -14.04 2.01 2.51
C LEU A 12 -14.21 2.79 3.81
N SER A 13 -14.17 2.08 4.94
CA SER A 13 -14.15 2.73 6.25
C SER A 13 -12.83 3.47 6.49
N HIS A 14 -12.83 4.47 7.38
CA HIS A 14 -11.62 5.21 7.72
C HIS A 14 -10.49 4.28 8.18
N ARG A 15 -10.81 3.30 9.04
CA ARG A 15 -9.86 2.26 9.49
C ARG A 15 -9.23 1.50 8.31
N GLN A 16 -10.03 1.08 7.34
CA GLN A 16 -9.52 0.38 6.16
C GLN A 16 -8.58 1.26 5.33
N LYS A 17 -8.92 2.55 5.18
CA LYS A 17 -8.06 3.53 4.47
C LYS A 17 -6.72 3.69 5.19
N VAL A 18 -6.73 3.82 6.52
CA VAL A 18 -5.51 3.92 7.34
C VAL A 18 -4.67 2.64 7.22
N CYS A 19 -5.26 1.45 7.32
CA CYS A 19 -4.53 0.18 7.16
C CYS A 19 -3.89 0.05 5.77
N ARG A 20 -4.59 0.49 4.71
CA ARG A 20 -4.06 0.50 3.34
C ARG A 20 -2.91 1.49 3.20
N LEU A 21 -3.04 2.69 3.76
CA LEU A 21 -1.96 3.68 3.81
C LEU A 21 -0.73 3.12 4.53
N TYR A 22 -0.90 2.54 5.71
CA TYR A 22 0.17 1.92 6.49
C TYR A 22 0.87 0.80 5.71
N LYS A 23 0.11 -0.12 5.10
CA LYS A 23 0.69 -1.18 4.25
C LYS A 23 1.49 -0.59 3.09
N ARG A 24 0.98 0.44 2.41
CA ARG A 24 1.67 1.08 1.28
C ARG A 24 2.94 1.80 1.74
N ALA A 25 2.91 2.46 2.90
CA ALA A 25 4.07 3.11 3.49
C ALA A 25 5.18 2.11 3.87
N LEU A 26 4.83 0.96 4.45
CA LEU A 26 5.81 -0.09 4.73
C LEU A 26 6.48 -0.63 3.46
N ARG A 27 5.73 -0.75 2.37
CA ARG A 27 6.30 -1.17 1.07
C ARG A 27 7.24 -0.12 0.48
N GLU A 28 6.98 1.16 0.68
CA GLU A 28 7.94 2.20 0.26
C GLU A 28 9.22 2.16 1.09
N VAL A 29 9.14 1.86 2.39
CA VAL A 29 10.34 1.60 3.20
C VAL A 29 11.13 0.41 2.65
N ASP A 30 10.46 -0.69 2.28
CA ASP A 30 11.12 -1.82 1.62
C ASP A 30 11.77 -1.44 0.29
N ASN A 31 11.12 -0.56 -0.50
CA ASN A 31 11.67 -0.13 -1.78
C ASN A 31 12.95 0.69 -1.64
N TRP A 32 13.02 1.58 -0.66
CA TRP A 32 14.18 2.45 -0.45
C TRP A 32 15.33 1.76 0.28
N TYR A 33 15.02 0.93 1.27
CA TYR A 33 16.03 0.39 2.19
C TYR A 33 16.27 -1.11 2.01
N GLY A 34 15.58 -1.79 1.08
CA GLY A 34 15.54 -3.25 0.95
C GLY A 34 16.88 -3.99 0.80
N GLY A 35 17.99 -3.28 0.60
CA GLY A 35 19.35 -3.84 0.62
C GLY A 35 19.90 -4.13 2.03
N ASP A 36 19.37 -3.50 3.08
CA ASP A 36 19.79 -3.70 4.47
C ASP A 36 18.60 -4.01 5.38
N ASN A 37 18.59 -5.23 5.93
CA ASN A 37 17.54 -5.70 6.82
C ASN A 37 17.47 -4.92 8.14
N LEU A 38 18.60 -4.44 8.66
CA LEU A 38 18.62 -3.69 9.92
C LEU A 38 17.98 -2.32 9.72
N GLU A 39 18.40 -1.61 8.67
CA GLU A 39 17.87 -0.29 8.32
C GLU A 39 16.37 -0.36 7.99
N VAL A 40 15.92 -1.35 7.20
CA VAL A 40 14.49 -1.56 6.92
C VAL A 40 13.69 -1.72 8.21
N ARG A 41 14.16 -2.55 9.15
CA ARG A 41 13.45 -2.77 10.40
C ARG A 41 13.41 -1.52 11.26
N TYR A 42 14.53 -0.79 11.35
CA TYR A 42 14.61 0.47 12.07
C TYR A 42 13.59 1.49 11.53
N GLN A 43 13.59 1.71 10.21
CA GLN A 43 12.67 2.65 9.56
C GLN A 43 11.20 2.23 9.72
N LYS A 44 10.89 0.93 9.65
CA LYS A 44 9.52 0.41 9.88
C LYS A 44 9.04 0.66 11.31
N VAL A 45 9.92 0.54 12.31
CA VAL A 45 9.56 0.84 13.71
C VAL A 45 9.29 2.32 13.91
N ILE A 46 10.12 3.20 13.34
CA ILE A 46 9.87 4.65 13.36
C ILE A 46 8.52 4.98 12.71
N LEU A 47 8.27 4.39 11.54
CA LEU A 47 6.99 4.58 10.84
C LEU A 47 5.83 4.13 11.72
N ARG A 48 5.93 2.98 12.38
CA ARG A 48 4.88 2.49 13.28
C ARG A 48 4.65 3.44 14.46
N ALA A 49 5.71 3.95 15.09
CA ALA A 49 5.59 4.92 16.17
C ALA A 49 4.82 6.19 15.75
N ARG A 50 5.02 6.68 14.51
CA ARG A 50 4.28 7.83 13.97
C ARG A 50 2.78 7.56 13.82
N PHE A 51 2.40 6.35 13.42
CA PHE A 51 1.00 5.95 13.33
C PHE A 51 0.39 5.76 14.73
N ASP A 52 1.11 5.12 15.64
CA ASP A 52 0.64 4.87 17.00
C ASP A 52 0.45 6.18 17.78
N ALA A 53 1.28 7.20 17.55
CA ALA A 53 1.13 8.52 18.14
C ALA A 53 -0.20 9.23 17.82
N ASN A 54 -0.87 8.84 16.72
CA ASN A 54 -2.15 9.43 16.29
C ASN A 54 -3.32 8.43 16.34
N LYS A 55 -3.14 7.27 16.99
CA LYS A 55 -4.12 6.17 16.99
C LYS A 55 -5.40 6.52 17.74
N ASP A 56 -5.30 7.25 18.85
CA ASP A 56 -6.42 7.54 19.76
C ASP A 56 -7.07 8.91 19.50
N GLU A 57 -6.90 9.45 18.28
CA GLU A 57 -7.51 10.71 17.87
C GLU A 57 -9.03 10.57 17.74
N LYS A 58 -9.77 11.37 18.52
CA LYS A 58 -11.24 11.31 18.58
C LYS A 58 -11.91 12.20 17.53
N ASP A 59 -11.23 13.26 17.08
CA ASP A 59 -11.79 14.15 16.08
C ASP A 59 -11.74 13.52 14.67
N THR A 60 -12.94 13.29 14.12
CA THR A 60 -13.12 12.73 12.78
C THR A 60 -12.61 13.66 11.67
N ARG A 61 -12.63 14.99 11.85
CA ARG A 61 -12.09 15.91 10.86
C ARG A 61 -10.57 15.86 10.86
N LYS A 62 -9.96 15.97 12.04
CA LYS A 62 -8.50 15.85 12.20
C LYS A 62 -7.96 14.53 11.67
N SER A 63 -8.62 13.40 11.93
CA SER A 63 -8.19 12.10 11.38
C SER A 63 -8.26 12.04 9.86
N GLN A 64 -9.24 12.69 9.22
CA GLN A 64 -9.29 12.82 7.76
C GLN A 64 -8.14 13.66 7.21
N TYR A 65 -7.80 14.77 7.86
CA TYR A 65 -6.66 15.60 7.47
C TYR A 65 -5.34 14.85 7.62
N LEU A 66 -5.15 14.12 8.73
CA LEU A 66 -3.96 13.28 8.95
C LEU A 66 -3.83 12.19 7.89
N LEU A 67 -4.95 11.56 7.50
CA LEU A 67 -4.96 10.57 6.42
C LEU A 67 -4.58 11.21 5.08
N ALA A 68 -5.12 12.38 4.75
CA ALA A 68 -4.82 13.09 3.52
C ALA A 68 -3.34 13.51 3.46
N ASP A 69 -2.81 14.05 4.56
CA ASP A 69 -1.40 14.42 4.67
C ASP A 69 -0.47 13.20 4.58
N GLY A 70 -0.83 12.09 5.22
CA GLY A 70 -0.11 10.82 5.09
C GLY A 70 -0.08 10.29 3.65
N CYS A 71 -1.20 10.40 2.92
CA CYS A 71 -1.26 10.06 1.49
C CYS A 71 -0.37 10.98 0.65
N ARG A 72 -0.35 12.29 0.93
CA ARG A 72 0.52 13.27 0.26
C ARG A 72 1.99 12.95 0.49
N GLN A 73 2.41 12.76 1.75
CA GLN A 73 3.79 12.39 2.08
C GLN A 73 4.24 11.11 1.37
N LEU A 74 3.36 10.11 1.31
CA LEU A 74 3.64 8.85 0.63
C LEU A 74 3.81 9.03 -0.88
N TRP A 75 3.01 9.91 -1.49
CA TRP A 75 3.12 10.24 -2.90
C TRP A 75 4.46 10.92 -3.23
N GLU A 76 4.84 11.92 -2.43
CA GLU A 76 6.08 12.67 -2.59
C GLU A 76 7.34 11.81 -2.42
N LYS A 77 7.29 10.84 -1.49
CA LYS A 77 8.43 9.98 -1.15
C LYS A 77 8.44 8.64 -1.90
N ARG A 78 7.62 8.49 -2.94
CA ARG A 78 7.50 7.22 -3.68
C ARG A 78 8.80 6.88 -4.39
N HIS A 79 9.25 5.63 -4.27
CA HIS A 79 10.40 5.14 -5.03
C HIS A 79 10.12 5.17 -6.54
N PHE A 80 11.11 5.56 -7.35
CA PHE A 80 10.96 5.68 -8.81
C PHE A 80 10.64 4.32 -9.48
N LYS A 81 11.17 3.22 -8.92
CA LYS A 81 10.94 1.85 -9.39
C LYS A 81 10.58 0.94 -8.21
N PRO A 82 9.31 0.90 -7.79
CA PRO A 82 8.92 0.12 -6.61
C PRO A 82 9.04 -1.39 -6.89
N PHE A 83 9.38 -2.16 -5.87
CA PHE A 83 9.37 -3.63 -5.94
C PHE A 83 7.94 -4.14 -6.15
N ARG A 84 7.81 -5.13 -7.04
CA ARG A 84 6.56 -5.87 -7.26
C ARG A 84 6.86 -7.36 -7.26
N TYR A 85 5.97 -8.14 -6.66
CA TYR A 85 6.09 -9.59 -6.72
C TYR A 85 5.90 -10.07 -8.16
N PRO A 86 6.59 -11.15 -8.59
CA PRO A 86 6.58 -11.56 -9.99
C PRO A 86 5.19 -11.80 -10.57
N LEU A 87 4.30 -12.42 -9.79
CA LEU A 87 2.94 -12.80 -10.21
C LEU A 87 1.89 -11.71 -9.91
N ASP A 88 2.25 -10.65 -9.19
CA ASP A 88 1.32 -9.54 -8.96
C ASP A 88 1.11 -8.75 -10.25
N PRO A 89 -0.04 -8.09 -10.44
CA PRO A 89 -0.25 -7.17 -11.56
C PRO A 89 0.90 -6.17 -11.76
N GLY A 90 1.54 -6.23 -12.93
CA GLY A 90 2.72 -5.43 -13.29
C GLY A 90 4.05 -5.94 -12.74
N GLY A 91 4.09 -7.15 -12.17
CA GLY A 91 5.31 -7.92 -11.91
C GLY A 91 5.89 -8.54 -13.18
N SER A 92 7.11 -9.08 -13.10
CA SER A 92 7.86 -9.61 -14.25
C SER A 92 7.30 -10.91 -14.84
N SER A 93 6.48 -11.63 -14.10
CA SER A 93 5.86 -12.90 -14.50
C SER A 93 4.34 -12.83 -14.50
N TYR A 94 3.77 -11.62 -14.48
CA TYR A 94 2.33 -11.42 -14.46
C TYR A 94 1.70 -11.93 -15.76
N ASP A 95 0.69 -12.80 -15.65
CA ASP A 95 -0.02 -13.42 -16.79
C ASP A 95 0.93 -14.11 -17.78
N ARG A 96 2.07 -14.62 -17.30
CA ARG A 96 3.02 -15.38 -18.14
C ARG A 96 2.42 -16.71 -18.60
N GLU A 97 1.69 -17.37 -17.71
CA GLU A 97 0.94 -18.59 -17.99
C GLU A 97 -0.54 -18.23 -17.90
N ARG A 98 -1.24 -18.32 -19.04
CA ARG A 98 -2.69 -18.12 -19.11
C ARG A 98 -3.33 -19.47 -19.35
N GLU A 99 -4.09 -19.95 -18.38
CA GLU A 99 -4.89 -21.16 -18.55
C GLU A 99 -5.99 -20.89 -19.59
N SER A 100 -6.09 -21.79 -20.58
CA SER A 100 -7.20 -21.75 -21.53
C SER A 100 -8.51 -22.01 -20.78
N PRO A 101 -9.60 -21.30 -21.10
CA PRO A 101 -10.88 -21.58 -20.47
C PRO A 101 -11.38 -22.96 -20.90
N ASP A 102 -11.99 -23.71 -19.96
CA ASP A 102 -12.52 -25.05 -20.18
C ASP A 102 -13.75 -25.11 -21.13
N VAL A 103 -14.10 -23.99 -21.76
CA VAL A 103 -15.22 -23.91 -22.69
C VAL A 103 -14.81 -24.52 -24.03
N VAL A 104 -15.37 -25.67 -24.36
CA VAL A 104 -15.34 -26.20 -25.73
C VAL A 104 -16.31 -25.35 -26.53
N SER A 105 -15.83 -24.66 -27.57
CA SER A 105 -16.73 -23.95 -28.49
C SER A 105 -17.64 -24.98 -29.16
N SER A 106 -18.95 -24.87 -28.91
CA SER A 106 -20.00 -25.68 -29.54
C SER A 106 -20.06 -25.43 -31.04
#